data_AF-A0A1I3LWU4-F1
#
_entry.id   AF-A0A1I3LWU4-F1
#
_cell.length_a   1.000
_cell.length_b   1.000
_cell.length_c   1.000
_cell.angle_alpha   90.00
_cell.angle_beta   90.00
_cell.angle_gamma   90.00
#
_symmetry.space_group_name_H-M   'P 1'
#
loop_
_entity.id
_entity.type
_entity.pdbx_description
1 polymer ?
#
loop_
_entity_poly.entity_id
_entity_poly.type
_entity_poly.pdbx_seq_one_letter_code
_entity_poly.pdbx_strand_id
1 'polypeptide(L)' 'MTEANPLREQQASSAGQAGRKSEPVERAKNGSMVQDMQDLKRLGHDMKQMKTNSQLQEEGLVPDPIQE' A
#
# COMPACT_ATOMS: atom_id res chain seq x y z
N MET A 1 -31.89 12.54 -16.41
CA MET A 1 -30.65 13.32 -16.36
C MET A 1 -30.25 13.37 -14.90
N THR A 2 -29.32 12.53 -14.48
CA THR A 2 -28.89 12.45 -13.07
C THR A 2 -27.48 12.99 -13.03
N GLU A 3 -27.33 14.18 -12.44
CA GLU A 3 -26.08 14.93 -12.44
C GLU A 3 -25.00 14.22 -11.62
N ALA A 4 -23.81 14.10 -12.20
CA ALA A 4 -22.65 13.53 -11.53
C ALA A 4 -22.10 14.56 -10.53
N ASN A 5 -22.14 14.20 -9.25
CA ASN A 5 -21.60 14.99 -8.14
C ASN A 5 -20.07 15.14 -8.27
N PRO A 6 -19.51 16.36 -8.40
CA PRO A 6 -18.11 16.56 -8.67
C PRO A 6 -17.26 16.32 -7.42
N LEU A 7 -16.46 15.24 -7.49
CA LEU A 7 -15.12 15.16 -6.90
C LEU A 7 -15.05 15.40 -5.39
N ARG A 8 -15.46 14.36 -4.66
CA ARG A 8 -14.96 14.06 -3.31
C ARG A 8 -13.43 13.97 -3.40
N GLU A 9 -12.77 15.03 -2.96
CA GLU A 9 -11.33 15.14 -2.82
C GLU A 9 -10.87 14.14 -1.74
N GLN A 10 -10.67 12.89 -2.14
CA GLN A 10 -10.28 11.82 -1.25
C GLN A 10 -8.77 11.85 -1.07
N GLN A 11 -8.39 12.55 -0.01
CA GLN A 11 -7.16 12.42 0.77
C GLN A 11 -6.46 11.07 0.55
N ALA A 12 -5.24 11.16 0.03
CA ALA A 12 -4.32 10.05 -0.11
C ALA A 12 -3.82 9.61 1.26
N SER A 13 -4.57 8.76 1.94
CA SER A 13 -4.08 8.05 3.11
C SER A 13 -4.64 6.63 3.13
N SER A 14 -3.77 5.67 2.91
CA SER A 14 -3.50 4.58 3.86
C SER A 14 -2.78 3.44 3.12
N ALA A 15 -1.52 3.19 3.50
CA ALA A 15 -0.75 1.97 3.26
C ALA A 15 -1.13 1.10 2.05
N GLY A 16 -0.30 1.13 1.01
CA GLY A 16 -0.52 0.39 -0.22
C GLY A 16 -1.38 1.15 -1.23
N GLN A 17 -1.25 0.80 -2.51
CA GLN A 17 -1.82 1.51 -3.66
C GLN A 17 -3.36 1.43 -3.77
N ALA A 18 -4.06 1.06 -2.71
CA ALA A 18 -5.50 0.97 -2.65
C ALA A 18 -6.11 2.37 -2.85
N GLY A 19 -6.43 2.73 -4.11
CA GLY A 19 -7.05 4.00 -4.46
C GLY A 19 -6.66 4.58 -5.82
N ARG A 20 -5.59 4.10 -6.46
CA ARG A 20 -5.28 4.52 -7.85
C ARG A 20 -6.08 3.70 -8.86
N LYS A 21 -6.42 4.32 -10.01
CA LYS A 21 -7.12 3.66 -11.11
C LYS A 21 -6.24 2.53 -11.66
N SER A 22 -6.88 1.41 -12.03
CA SER A 22 -6.21 0.30 -12.70
C SER A 22 -5.70 0.70 -14.08
N GLU A 23 -4.51 0.22 -14.44
CA GLU A 23 -3.96 0.35 -15.79
C GLU A 23 -4.36 -0.86 -16.66
N PRO A 24 -4.45 -0.71 -18.00
CA PRO A 24 -4.61 -1.83 -18.91
C PRO A 24 -3.48 -2.85 -18.78
N VAL A 25 -3.77 -4.12 -19.09
CA VAL A 25 -2.84 -5.25 -18.91
C VAL A 25 -1.52 -5.04 -19.67
N GLU A 26 -1.57 -4.40 -20.84
CA GLU A 26 -0.41 -4.12 -21.70
C GLU A 26 0.58 -3.13 -21.06
N ARG A 27 0.11 -2.33 -20.10
CA ARG A 27 0.90 -1.32 -19.37
C ARG A 27 1.16 -1.71 -17.92
N ALA A 28 0.38 -2.65 -17.40
CA ALA A 28 0.50 -3.13 -16.03
C ALA A 28 1.85 -3.81 -15.81
N LYS A 29 2.59 -3.33 -14.82
CA LYS A 29 3.88 -3.91 -14.43
C LYS A 29 3.67 -4.85 -13.25
N ASN A 30 3.02 -5.99 -13.48
CA ASN A 30 2.67 -6.95 -12.41
C ASN A 30 3.87 -7.51 -11.62
N GLY A 31 5.09 -7.42 -12.17
CA GLY A 31 6.33 -7.75 -11.45
C GLY A 31 6.83 -6.64 -10.52
N SER A 32 6.15 -5.49 -10.47
CA SER A 32 6.48 -4.36 -9.62
C SER A 32 5.40 -4.16 -8.57
N MET A 33 5.80 -4.08 -7.31
CA MET A 33 4.90 -3.66 -6.22
C MET A 33 4.66 -2.15 -6.22
N VAL A 34 5.34 -1.38 -7.09
CA VAL A 34 5.27 0.08 -7.18
C VAL A 34 4.84 0.55 -8.57
N GLN A 35 4.03 1.62 -8.63
CA GLN A 35 3.62 2.21 -9.91
C GLN A 35 4.63 3.24 -10.45
N ASP A 36 5.31 3.96 -9.56
CA ASP A 36 6.25 5.02 -9.90
C ASP A 36 7.37 5.18 -8.84
N MET A 37 8.31 6.10 -9.10
CA MET A 37 9.46 6.33 -8.22
C MET A 37 9.12 7.01 -6.90
N GLN A 38 8.03 7.79 -6.85
CA GLN A 38 7.59 8.41 -5.60
C GLN A 38 7.01 7.36 -4.67
N ASP A 39 6.23 6.43 -5.24
CA ASP A 39 5.67 5.29 -4.53
C ASP A 39 6.77 4.37 -3.97
N LEU A 40 7.85 4.15 -4.72
CA LEU A 40 9.02 3.42 -4.23
C LEU A 40 9.64 4.06 -2.98
N LYS A 41 9.81 5.39 -2.97
CA LYS A 41 10.37 6.10 -1.80
C LYS A 41 9.44 5.98 -0.59
N ARG A 42 8.13 6.11 -0.80
CA ARG A 42 7.13 5.98 0.25
C ARG A 42 7.10 4.56 0.82
N LEU A 43 7.01 3.55 -0.03
CA LEU A 43 7.04 2.15 0.40
C LEU A 43 8.30 1.86 1.22
N GLY A 44 9.46 2.36 0.80
CA GLY A 44 10.70 2.23 1.56
C GLY A 44 10.69 2.93 2.93
N HIS A 45 9.89 3.98 3.13
CA HIS A 45 9.69 4.61 4.43
C HIS A 45 8.72 3.77 5.29
N ASP A 46 7.61 3.33 4.71
CA ASP A 46 6.60 2.52 5.38
C ASP A 46 7.19 1.19 5.88
N MET A 47 8.02 0.54 5.04
CA MET A 47 8.73 -0.70 5.41
C MET A 47 9.70 -0.52 6.58
N LYS A 48 10.31 0.66 6.72
CA LYS A 48 11.21 0.95 7.86
C LYS A 48 10.47 1.14 9.18
N GLN A 49 9.18 1.50 9.10
CA GLN A 49 8.34 1.70 10.28
C GLN A 49 7.58 0.42 10.67
N MET A 50 7.56 -0.61 9.82
CA MET A 50 6.97 -1.89 10.18
C MET A 50 7.77 -2.58 11.28
N LYS A 51 7.05 -3.08 12.28
CA LYS A 51 7.63 -3.82 13.40
C LYS A 51 8.08 -5.20 12.95
N THR A 52 9.17 -5.67 13.53
CA THR A 52 9.62 -7.06 13.36
C THR A 52 8.82 -8.01 14.24
N ASN A 53 8.88 -9.31 13.95
CA ASN A 53 8.24 -10.33 14.78
C ASN A 53 8.69 -10.28 16.24
N SER A 54 9.97 -9.98 16.50
CA SER A 54 10.49 -9.81 17.87
C SER A 54 9.87 -8.61 18.58
N GLN A 55 9.75 -7.46 17.90
CA GLN A 55 9.14 -6.25 18.47
C GLN A 55 7.65 -6.44 18.76
N LEU A 56 6.94 -7.18 17.90
CA LEU A 56 5.55 -7.53 18.15
C LEU A 56 5.41 -8.39 19.42
N GLN A 57 6.29 -9.38 19.60
CA GLN A 57 6.29 -10.22 20.81
C GLN A 57 6.59 -9.43 22.09
N GLU A 58 7.55 -8.49 22.04
CA GLU A 58 7.86 -7.61 23.18
C GLU A 58 6.66 -6.76 23.62
N GLU A 59 5.80 -6.38 22.66
CA GLU A 59 4.55 -5.65 22.91
C GLU A 59 3.36 -6.58 23.26
N GLY A 60 3.58 -7.89 23.35
CA GLY A 60 2.54 -8.88 23.62
C GLY A 60 1.60 -9.16 22.45
N LEU A 61 1.98 -8.78 21.22
CA LEU A 61 1.25 -9.06 20.00
C LEU A 61 1.70 -10.41 19.40
N VAL A 62 0.78 -11.07 18.70
CA VAL A 62 1.06 -12.35 18.03
C VAL A 62 1.69 -12.06 16.66
N PRO A 63 2.92 -12.53 16.40
CA PRO A 63 3.58 -12.35 15.10
C PRO A 63 2.98 -13.28 14.03
N ASP A 64 3.25 -12.96 12.77
CA ASP A 64 2.82 -13.80 11.65
C ASP A 64 3.47 -15.21 11.69
N PRO A 65 2.75 -16.27 11.28
CA PRO A 65 3.30 -17.62 11.24
C PRO A 65 4.49 -17.74 10.29
N ILE A 66 5.56 -18.41 10.74
CA ILE A 66 6.69 -18.78 9.89
C ILE A 66 6.32 -20.06 9.11
N GLN A 67 6.57 -20.07 7.80
CA GLN A 67 6.39 -21.25 6.95
C GLN A 67 7.64 -22.14 7.04
N GLU A 68 7.45 -23.43 7.32
CA GLU A 68 8.50 -24.49 7.30
C GLU A 68 8.63 -25.14 5.91
#